data_AF-A0A847VXT0-F1
#
_entry.id   AF-A0A847VXT0-F1
#
_cell.length_a   1.000
_cell.length_b   1.000
_cell.length_c   1.000
_cell.angle_alpha   90.00
_cell.angle_beta   90.00
_cell.angle_gamma   90.00
#
_symmetry.space_group_name_H-M   'P 1'
#
loop_
_entity.id
_entity.type
_entity.pdbx_description
1 polymer ?
#
loop_
_entity_poly.entity_id
_entity_poly.type
_entity_poly.pdbx_seq_one_letter_code
_entity_poly.pdbx_strand_id
1 'polypeptide(L)'
;MSNSKIIIRNIYLYLATFIGLMMIVITASILLRLVLQTWIFPLASEDLYQYDRIPTTPYINCINENTNLETVQLTSEEKESLAVWQTDYKIWKEKNDKIDWKKANLQKQAVNNFSVMFIGLILFLSHGYVLRKDKKKE
;
A
#
# COMPACT_ATOMS: atom_id res chain seq x y z
N MET A 1 -41.32 -6.65 -29.10
CA MET A 1 -39.84 -6.54 -29.15
C MET A 1 -39.29 -7.95 -29.39
N SER A 2 -38.35 -8.18 -30.32
CA SER A 2 -37.91 -9.57 -30.58
C SER A 2 -37.22 -10.15 -29.34
N ASN A 3 -37.38 -11.46 -29.11
CA ASN A 3 -36.76 -12.16 -27.98
C ASN A 3 -35.24 -11.94 -27.92
N SER A 4 -34.58 -11.84 -29.08
CA SER A 4 -33.16 -11.52 -29.18
C SER A 4 -32.81 -10.13 -28.63
N LYS A 5 -33.63 -9.10 -28.87
CA LYS A 5 -33.41 -7.76 -28.30
C LYS A 5 -33.58 -7.75 -26.78
N ILE A 6 -34.49 -8.55 -26.24
CA ILE A 6 -34.68 -8.70 -24.78
C ILE A 6 -33.45 -9.38 -24.15
N ILE A 7 -32.95 -10.45 -24.76
CA ILE A 7 -31.76 -11.17 -24.29
C ILE A 7 -30.52 -10.27 -24.31
N ILE A 8 -30.26 -9.58 -25.43
CA ILE A 8 -29.10 -8.66 -25.56
C ILE A 8 -29.17 -7.56 -24.50
N ARG A 9 -30.36 -6.96 -24.29
CA ARG A 9 -30.55 -5.95 -23.25
C ARG A 9 -30.26 -6.50 -21.86
N ASN A 10 -30.74 -7.69 -21.54
CA ASN A 10 -30.51 -8.30 -20.23
C ASN A 10 -29.03 -8.62 -20.00
N ILE A 11 -28.32 -9.17 -20.99
CA ILE A 11 -26.88 -9.42 -20.92
C ILE A 11 -26.14 -8.10 -20.65
N TYR A 12 -26.47 -7.04 -21.39
CA TYR A 12 -25.88 -5.71 -21.18
C TYR A 12 -26.13 -5.19 -19.75
N LEU A 13 -27.35 -5.29 -19.24
CA LEU A 13 -27.69 -4.83 -17.89
C LEU A 13 -26.97 -5.63 -16.80
N TYR A 14 -26.85 -6.95 -16.96
CA TYR A 14 -26.09 -7.79 -16.02
C TYR A 14 -24.60 -7.47 -16.05
N LEU A 15 -24.02 -7.26 -17.24
CA LEU A 15 -22.62 -6.88 -17.38
C LEU A 15 -22.35 -5.51 -16.73
N ALA A 16 -23.20 -4.51 -16.99
CA ALA A 16 -23.08 -3.18 -16.41
C ALA A 16 -23.18 -3.24 -14.87
N THR A 17 -24.12 -4.01 -14.34
CA THR A 17 -24.29 -4.21 -12.90
C THR A 17 -23.08 -4.93 -12.29
N PHE A 18 -22.55 -5.94 -12.97
CA PHE A 18 -21.36 -6.67 -12.53
C PHE A 18 -20.12 -5.77 -12.45
N ILE A 19 -19.89 -4.95 -13.49
CA ILE A 19 -18.79 -3.97 -13.50
C ILE A 19 -18.98 -2.94 -12.37
N GLY A 20 -20.19 -2.41 -12.20
CA GLY A 20 -20.51 -1.49 -11.11
C GLY A 20 -20.25 -2.11 -9.72
N LEU A 21 -20.65 -3.37 -9.53
CA LEU A 21 -20.40 -4.11 -8.29
C LEU A 21 -18.90 -4.29 -8.05
N MET A 22 -18.11 -4.62 -9.08
CA MET A 22 -16.66 -4.74 -8.97
C MET A 22 -16.01 -3.42 -8.54
N MET A 23 -16.43 -2.29 -9.12
CA MET A 23 -15.94 -0.96 -8.72
C MET A 23 -16.21 -0.69 -7.24
N ILE A 24 -17.43 -0.97 -6.76
CA ILE A 24 -17.81 -0.80 -5.35
C ILE A 24 -16.97 -1.70 -4.44
N VAL A 25 -16.81 -2.97 -4.79
CA VAL A 25 -16.04 -3.96 -4.01
C VAL A 25 -14.58 -3.56 -3.89
N ILE A 26 -13.96 -3.14 -5.01
CA ILE A 26 -12.57 -2.67 -5.02
C ILE A 26 -12.42 -1.44 -4.13
N THR A 27 -13.25 -0.41 -4.30
CA THR A 27 -13.18 0.80 -3.47
C THR A 27 -13.45 0.52 -1.99
N ALA A 28 -14.43 -0.32 -1.67
CA ALA A 28 -14.72 -0.72 -0.30
C ALA A 28 -13.53 -1.44 0.35
N SER A 29 -12.84 -2.31 -0.39
CA SER A 29 -11.63 -2.98 0.11
C SER A 29 -10.49 -2.01 0.42
N ILE A 30 -10.34 -0.94 -0.38
CA ILE A 30 -9.33 0.12 -0.15
C ILE A 30 -9.68 0.93 1.10
N LEU A 31 -10.96 1.29 1.28
CA LEU A 31 -11.41 2.01 2.47
C LEU A 31 -11.25 1.18 3.74
N LEU A 32 -11.61 -0.11 3.67
CA LEU A 32 -11.42 -1.02 4.80
C LEU A 32 -9.94 -1.15 5.15
N ARG A 33 -9.07 -1.28 4.14
CA ARG A 33 -7.62 -1.27 4.34
C ARG A 33 -7.16 -0.02 5.10
N LEU A 34 -7.63 1.17 4.72
CA LEU A 34 -7.28 2.42 5.39
C LEU A 34 -7.70 2.40 6.87
N VAL A 35 -8.93 1.98 7.17
CA VAL A 35 -9.42 1.85 8.55
C VAL A 35 -8.55 0.88 9.35
N LEU A 36 -8.25 -0.30 8.78
CA LEU A 36 -7.40 -1.30 9.43
C LEU A 36 -6.00 -0.74 9.71
N GLN A 37 -5.39 -0.04 8.75
CA GLN A 37 -4.05 0.54 8.89
C GLN A 37 -4.01 1.69 9.90
N THR A 38 -5.05 2.53 9.97
CA THR A 38 -5.04 3.69 10.88
C THR A 38 -5.33 3.29 12.32
N TRP A 39 -6.25 2.34 12.56
CA TRP A 39 -6.80 2.11 13.90
C TRP A 39 -6.41 0.76 14.53
N ILE A 40 -6.17 -0.29 13.73
CA ILE A 40 -5.96 -1.66 14.24
C ILE A 40 -4.50 -2.09 14.06
N PHE A 41 -3.91 -1.75 12.92
CA PHE A 41 -2.57 -2.14 12.50
C PHE A 41 -1.74 -0.90 12.09
N PRO A 42 -1.45 0.03 13.02
CA PRO A 42 -0.73 1.27 12.72
C PRO A 42 0.63 1.05 12.04
N LEU A 43 1.35 -0.03 12.40
CA LEU A 43 2.66 -0.32 11.78
C LEU A 43 2.55 -0.73 10.30
N ALA A 44 1.36 -1.15 9.83
CA ALA A 44 1.14 -1.43 8.41
C ALA A 44 1.18 -0.16 7.55
N SER A 45 1.14 1.02 8.17
CA SER A 45 1.26 2.31 7.47
C SER A 45 2.70 2.83 7.43
N GLU A 46 3.63 2.30 8.23
CA GLU A 46 5.04 2.75 8.27
C GLU A 46 5.73 2.60 6.90
N ASP A 47 5.34 1.60 6.12
CA ASP A 47 5.84 1.38 4.75
C ASP A 47 5.40 2.50 3.77
N LEU A 48 4.23 3.14 3.99
CA LEU A 48 3.80 4.31 3.21
C LEU A 48 4.64 5.54 3.55
N TYR A 49 5.13 5.64 4.78
CA TYR A 49 5.97 6.73 5.27
C TYR A 49 7.47 6.43 5.16
N GLN A 50 7.85 5.25 4.67
CA GLN A 50 9.23 4.87 4.35
C GLN A 50 9.86 5.75 3.26
N TYR A 51 9.06 6.64 2.65
CA TYR A 51 9.54 7.74 1.82
C TYR A 51 10.33 8.82 2.60
N ASP A 52 10.41 8.71 3.93
CA ASP A 52 11.57 9.20 4.71
C ASP A 52 12.79 8.34 4.33
N ARG A 53 13.18 8.48 3.05
CA ARG A 53 14.28 7.78 2.41
C ARG A 53 15.54 8.08 3.21
N ILE A 54 16.41 7.08 3.30
CA ILE A 54 17.80 7.29 3.70
C ILE A 54 18.28 8.62 3.10
N PRO A 55 18.80 9.55 3.92
CA PRO A 55 19.29 10.83 3.43
C PRO A 55 20.21 10.61 2.24
N THR A 56 19.92 11.28 1.13
CA THR A 56 20.69 11.10 -0.10
C THR A 56 22.14 11.47 0.19
N THR A 57 23.05 10.55 -0.12
CA THR A 57 24.48 10.78 0.07
C THR A 57 24.90 12.01 -0.72
N PRO A 58 25.60 12.97 -0.11
CA PRO A 58 26.07 14.16 -0.81
C PRO A 58 27.07 13.73 -1.89
N TYR A 59 27.06 14.45 -3.00
CA TYR A 59 28.02 14.23 -4.05
C TYR A 59 29.37 14.84 -3.65
N ILE A 60 30.43 14.03 -3.69
CA ILE A 60 31.80 14.48 -3.38
C ILE A 60 32.60 14.43 -4.67
N ASN A 61 32.94 15.60 -5.19
CA ASN A 61 33.63 15.77 -6.48
C ASN A 61 35.09 15.30 -6.40
N CYS A 62 35.70 15.37 -5.22
CA CYS A 62 37.12 15.04 -5.06
C CYS A 62 37.41 13.52 -5.07
N ILE A 63 36.39 12.66 -5.14
CA ILE A 63 36.54 11.19 -5.14
C ILE A 63 36.33 10.64 -6.56
N ASN A 64 37.37 10.02 -7.12
CA ASN A 64 37.36 9.28 -8.37
C ASN A 64 38.03 7.90 -8.20
N GLU A 65 38.08 7.10 -9.26
CA GLU A 65 38.61 5.72 -9.25
C GLU A 65 40.06 5.60 -8.75
N ASN A 66 40.85 6.67 -8.87
CA ASN A 66 42.26 6.71 -8.47
C ASN A 66 42.51 7.48 -7.17
N THR A 67 41.45 7.93 -6.50
CA THR A 67 41.56 8.74 -5.28
C THR A 67 41.94 7.86 -4.08
N ASN A 68 43.08 8.14 -3.45
CA ASN A 68 43.43 7.55 -2.16
C ASN A 68 42.62 8.21 -1.03
N LEU A 69 41.70 7.45 -0.44
CA LEU A 69 40.78 7.89 0.61
C LEU A 69 41.49 8.41 1.88
N GLU A 70 42.70 7.92 2.18
CA GLU A 70 43.46 8.33 3.36
C GLU A 70 44.04 9.75 3.24
N THR A 71 44.20 10.24 1.99
CA THR A 71 44.84 11.55 1.70
C THR A 71 43.88 12.59 1.12
N VAL A 72 42.60 12.26 0.98
CA VAL A 72 41.59 13.18 0.43
C VAL A 72 41.44 14.42 1.30
N GLN A 73 41.57 15.59 0.68
CA GLN A 73 41.17 16.85 1.29
C GLN A 73 39.87 17.34 0.66
N LEU A 74 38.82 17.35 1.48
CA LEU A 74 37.52 17.88 1.11
C LEU A 74 37.58 19.41 1.03
N THR A 75 36.91 19.96 0.03
CA THR A 75 36.60 21.40 -0.03
C THR A 75 35.68 21.80 1.13
N SER A 76 35.61 23.10 1.43
CA SER A 76 34.73 23.61 2.49
C SER A 76 33.26 23.29 2.25
N GLU A 77 32.81 23.38 0.99
CA GLU A 77 31.43 23.08 0.57
C GLU A 77 31.09 21.58 0.72
N GLU A 78 32.03 20.70 0.40
CA GLU A 78 31.88 19.25 0.59
C GLU A 78 31.83 18.87 2.07
N LYS A 79 32.65 19.52 2.92
CA LYS A 79 32.62 19.31 4.38
C LYS A 79 31.29 19.73 4.99
N GLU A 80 30.75 20.86 4.57
CA GLU A 80 29.45 21.35 5.02
C GLU A 80 28.33 20.39 4.60
N SER A 81 28.31 19.99 3.33
CA SER A 81 27.31 19.03 2.81
C SER A 81 27.37 17.68 3.54
N LEU A 82 28.57 17.20 3.86
CA LEU A 82 28.76 15.98 4.66
C LEU A 82 28.29 16.14 6.11
N ALA A 83 28.54 17.29 6.74
CA ALA A 83 28.10 17.53 8.12
C ALA A 83 26.56 17.56 8.23
N VAL A 84 25.89 18.17 7.24
CA VAL A 84 24.42 18.14 7.12
C VAL A 84 23.94 16.71 6.94
N TRP A 85 24.50 15.98 5.99
CA TRP A 85 24.13 14.59 5.73
C TRP A 85 24.34 13.67 6.94
N GLN A 86 25.45 13.82 7.69
CA GLN A 86 25.69 13.05 8.91
C GLN A 86 24.63 13.29 9.98
N THR A 87 24.19 14.54 10.11
CA THR A 87 23.13 14.93 11.04
C THR A 87 21.80 14.29 10.63
N ASP A 88 21.42 14.42 9.36
CA ASP A 88 20.19 13.84 8.83
C ASP A 88 20.21 12.31 8.93
N TYR A 89 21.36 11.69 8.65
CA TYR A 89 21.53 10.24 8.72
C TYR A 89 21.37 9.73 10.15
N LYS A 90 21.90 10.46 11.14
CA LYS A 90 21.73 10.11 12.55
C LYS A 90 20.25 10.16 12.96
N ILE A 91 19.53 11.23 12.58
CA ILE A 91 18.10 11.37 12.87
C ILE A 91 17.30 10.24 12.20
N TRP A 92 17.58 9.97 10.93
CA TRP A 92 16.96 8.88 10.19
C TRP A 92 17.21 7.52 10.86
N LYS A 93 18.46 7.24 11.24
CA LYS A 93 18.85 5.98 11.88
C LYS A 93 18.15 5.79 13.23
N GLU A 94 18.13 6.81 14.07
CA GLU A 94 17.44 6.77 15.37
C GLU A 94 15.93 6.56 15.23
N LYS A 95 15.31 7.09 14.18
CA LYS A 95 13.90 6.84 13.86
C LYS A 95 13.68 5.42 13.34
N ASN A 96 14.53 4.97 12.41
CA ASN A 96 14.43 3.67 11.76
C ASN A 96 14.70 2.50 12.72
N ASP A 97 15.64 2.65 13.65
CA ASP A 97 16.00 1.61 14.64
C ASP A 97 14.86 1.35 15.65
N LYS A 98 13.92 2.29 15.80
CA LYS A 98 12.73 2.13 16.65
C LYS A 98 11.62 1.33 15.98
N ILE A 99 11.70 1.10 14.67
CA ILE A 99 10.65 0.43 13.89
C ILE A 99 10.99 -1.06 13.75
N ASP A 100 10.09 -1.92 14.23
CA ASP A 100 10.15 -3.35 13.93
C ASP A 100 9.62 -3.62 12.51
N TRP A 101 10.54 -3.58 11.55
CA TRP A 101 10.25 -3.79 10.12
C TRP A 101 9.64 -5.16 9.82
N LYS A 102 10.00 -6.19 10.59
CA LYS A 102 9.42 -7.53 10.43
C LYS A 102 7.94 -7.49 10.81
N LYS A 103 7.62 -6.88 11.95
CA LYS A 103 6.23 -6.72 12.41
C LYS A 103 5.42 -5.80 11.49
N ALA A 104 6.01 -4.70 11.00
CA ALA A 104 5.37 -3.80 10.04
C ALA A 104 4.96 -4.55 8.76
N ASN A 105 5.86 -5.36 8.20
CA ASN A 105 5.57 -6.15 7.01
C ASN A 105 4.48 -7.22 7.26
N LEU A 106 4.49 -7.86 8.43
CA LEU A 106 3.43 -8.82 8.80
C LEU A 106 2.07 -8.12 8.95
N GLN A 107 2.02 -6.95 9.57
CA GLN A 107 0.79 -6.17 9.69
C GLN A 107 0.26 -5.73 8.31
N LYS A 108 1.13 -5.32 7.39
CA LYS A 108 0.76 -4.99 6.00
C LYS A 108 0.11 -6.17 5.29
N GLN A 109 0.70 -7.37 5.43
CA GLN A 109 0.12 -8.59 4.86
C GLN A 109 -1.24 -8.90 5.48
N ALA A 110 -1.35 -8.82 6.81
CA ALA A 110 -2.61 -9.05 7.53
C ALA A 110 -3.71 -8.10 7.05
N VAL A 111 -3.42 -6.80 6.99
CA VAL A 111 -4.33 -5.77 6.49
C VAL A 111 -4.84 -6.09 5.08
N ASN A 112 -3.94 -6.42 4.14
CA ASN A 112 -4.34 -6.72 2.76
C ASN A 112 -5.25 -7.95 2.69
N ASN A 113 -4.87 -9.02 3.39
CA ASN A 113 -5.62 -10.27 3.39
C ASN A 113 -6.99 -10.12 4.06
N PHE A 114 -7.04 -9.46 5.22
CA PHE A 114 -8.30 -9.20 5.92
C PHE A 114 -9.22 -8.29 5.11
N SER A 115 -8.69 -7.25 4.46
CA SER A 115 -9.52 -6.34 3.66
C SER A 115 -10.28 -7.08 2.55
N VAL A 116 -9.59 -7.94 1.80
CA VAL A 116 -10.22 -8.73 0.74
C VAL A 116 -11.14 -9.80 1.32
N MET A 117 -10.70 -10.50 2.36
CA MET A 117 -11.47 -11.56 3.02
C MET A 117 -12.81 -11.04 3.57
N PHE A 118 -12.82 -9.89 4.25
CA PHE A 118 -14.05 -9.32 4.81
C PHE A 118 -15.06 -8.96 3.73
N ILE A 119 -14.62 -8.31 2.64
CA ILE A 119 -15.52 -7.96 1.54
C ILE A 119 -16.01 -9.23 0.82
N GLY A 120 -15.12 -10.20 0.57
CA GLY A 120 -15.48 -11.49 0.01
C GLY A 120 -16.50 -12.25 0.85
N LEU A 121 -16.35 -12.22 2.18
CA LEU A 121 -17.29 -12.81 3.12
C LEU A 121 -18.67 -12.14 3.06
N ILE A 122 -18.70 -10.80 3.02
CA ILE A 122 -19.96 -10.04 2.89
C ILE A 122 -20.68 -10.43 1.59
N LEU A 123 -19.96 -10.51 0.48
CA LEU A 123 -20.54 -10.94 -0.81
C LEU A 123 -21.07 -12.37 -0.75
N PHE A 124 -20.26 -13.30 -0.22
CA PHE A 124 -20.63 -14.71 -0.10
C PHE A 124 -21.90 -14.89 0.75
N LEU A 125 -21.96 -14.24 1.92
CA LEU A 125 -23.13 -14.31 2.80
C LEU A 125 -24.36 -13.67 2.18
N SER A 126 -24.20 -12.53 1.48
CA SER A 126 -25.29 -11.85 0.79
C SER A 126 -25.90 -12.73 -0.30
N HIS A 127 -25.07 -13.35 -1.14
CA HIS A 127 -25.54 -14.29 -2.15
C HIS A 127 -26.18 -15.54 -1.55
N GLY A 128 -25.58 -16.12 -0.51
CA GLY A 128 -26.13 -17.28 0.20
C GLY A 128 -27.50 -16.99 0.83
N TYR A 129 -27.71 -15.78 1.35
CA TYR A 129 -29.00 -15.35 1.89
C TYR A 129 -30.08 -15.25 0.81
N VAL A 130 -29.77 -14.64 -0.33
CA VAL A 130 -30.72 -14.53 -1.47
C VAL A 130 -31.14 -15.90 -1.97
N LEU A 131 -30.18 -16.81 -2.21
CA LEU A 131 -30.45 -18.18 -2.66
C LEU A 131 -31.36 -18.95 -1.69
N ARG A 132 -31.15 -18.79 -0.39
CA ARG A 132 -32.00 -19.43 0.63
C ARG A 132 -33.42 -18.86 0.65
N LYS A 133 -33.57 -17.56 0.34
CA LYS A 133 -34.89 -16.90 0.30
C LYS A 133 -35.69 -17.34 -0.92
N ASP A 134 -35.03 -17.51 -2.06
CA ASP A 134 -35.68 -17.96 -3.30
C ASP A 134 -36.15 -19.41 -3.17
N LYS A 135 -35.33 -20.30 -2.60
CA LYS A 135 -35.72 -21.69 -2.28
C LYS A 135 -36.86 -21.85 -1.28
N LYS A 136 -37.21 -20.81 -0.52
CA LYS A 136 -38.34 -20.84 0.43
C LYS A 136 -39.65 -20.33 -0.20
N LYS A 137 -39.57 -19.74 -1.40
CA LYS A 137 -40.73 -19.20 -2.13
C LYS A 137 -41.24 -20.15 -3.22
N GLU A 138 -40.41 -21.09 -3.65
CA GLU A 138 -40.84 -22.32 -4.33
C GLU A 138 -41.37 -23.33 -3.30
#